data_AF-A0A2E9CSA8-F1
#
_entry.id   AF-A0A2E9CSA8-F1
#
_cell.length_a   1.000
_cell.length_b   1.000
_cell.length_c   1.000
_cell.angle_alpha   90.00
_cell.angle_beta   90.00
_cell.angle_gamma   90.00
#
_symmetry.space_group_name_H-M   'P 1'
#
loop_
_entity.id
_entity.type
_entity.pdbx_description
1 polymer ?
#
loop_
_entity_poly.entity_id
_entity_poly.type
_entity_poly.pdbx_seq_one_letter_code
_entity_poly.pdbx_strand_id
1 'polypeptide(L)' 'AQIDRYASAFTALPEITRQVFMADLLGDEDFTAIAARLGITTHEVEQHIADALVAISRALDRR' A
#
# COMPACT_ATOMS: atom_id res chain seq x y z
N ALA A 1 -8.06 -19.15 -2.25
CA ALA A 1 -6.87 -19.91 -1.80
C ALA A 1 -5.59 -19.08 -1.61
N GLN A 2 -5.25 -18.12 -2.48
CA GLN A 2 -4.13 -17.17 -2.25
C GLN A 2 -4.50 -15.74 -2.66
N ILE A 3 -5.23 -15.59 -3.78
CA ILE A 3 -5.87 -14.33 -4.18
C ILE A 3 -6.80 -13.79 -3.07
N ASP A 4 -7.61 -14.65 -2.44
CA ASP A 4 -8.49 -14.21 -1.34
C ASP A 4 -7.70 -13.72 -0.11
N ARG A 5 -6.52 -14.30 0.16
CA ARG A 5 -5.65 -13.88 1.26
C ARG A 5 -4.97 -12.55 0.96
N TYR A 6 -4.52 -12.37 -0.28
CA TYR A 6 -4.02 -11.08 -0.75
C TYR A 6 -5.11 -10.00 -0.66
N ALA A 7 -6.30 -10.27 -1.18
CA ALA A 7 -7.43 -9.34 -1.14
C ALA A 7 -7.81 -8.98 0.30
N SER A 8 -7.89 -9.97 1.19
CA SER A 8 -8.17 -9.73 2.61
C SER A 8 -7.06 -8.96 3.33
N ALA A 9 -5.79 -9.21 3.00
CA ALA A 9 -4.67 -8.48 3.58
C ALA A 9 -4.65 -7.03 3.11
N PHE A 10 -4.90 -6.81 1.82
CA PHE A 10 -4.99 -5.51 1.21
C PHE A 10 -6.16 -4.69 1.78
N THR A 11 -7.35 -5.28 1.94
CA THR A 11 -8.50 -4.58 2.54
C THR A 11 -8.31 -4.25 4.02
N ALA A 12 -7.49 -5.02 4.74
CA ALA A 12 -7.16 -4.76 6.14
C ALA A 12 -6.14 -3.62 6.34
N LEU A 13 -5.46 -3.16 5.29
CA LEU A 13 -4.56 -2.00 5.38
C LEU A 13 -5.34 -0.72 5.75
N PRO A 14 -4.69 0.24 6.45
CA PRO A 14 -5.24 1.58 6.62
C PRO A 14 -5.63 2.22 5.29
N GLU A 15 -6.66 3.05 5.29
CA GLU A 15 -7.20 3.62 4.05
C GLU A 15 -6.15 4.39 3.25
N ILE A 16 -5.40 5.28 3.91
CA ILE A 16 -4.33 6.05 3.27
C ILE A 16 -3.24 5.13 2.68
N THR A 17 -2.91 4.06 3.38
CA THR A 17 -1.94 3.05 2.92
C THR A 17 -2.43 2.32 1.67
N ARG A 18 -3.73 1.97 1.60
CA ARG A 18 -4.33 1.40 0.37
C ARG A 18 -4.28 2.38 -0.79
N GLN A 19 -4.61 3.65 -0.54
CA GLN A 19 -4.61 4.69 -1.58
C GLN A 19 -3.21 4.92 -2.15
N VAL A 20 -2.20 5.02 -1.28
CA VAL A 20 -0.79 5.12 -1.66
C VAL A 20 -0.35 3.89 -2.47
N PHE A 21 -0.59 2.70 -1.95
CA PHE A 21 -0.16 1.45 -2.60
C PHE A 21 -0.82 1.25 -3.97
N MET A 22 -2.09 1.63 -4.13
CA MET A 22 -2.77 1.55 -5.43
C MET A 22 -2.22 2.54 -6.45
N ALA A 23 -1.88 3.75 -6.02
CA ALA A 23 -1.30 4.76 -6.92
C ALA A 23 0.07 4.32 -7.45
N ASP A 24 0.92 3.75 -6.58
CA ASP A 24 2.19 3.13 -6.97
C ASP A 24 1.98 1.93 -7.92
N LEU A 25 1.05 1.03 -7.58
CA LEU A 25 0.78 -0.18 -8.37
C LEU A 25 0.27 0.12 -9.79
N LEU A 26 -0.50 1.20 -9.96
CA LEU A 26 -0.98 1.63 -11.28
C LEU A 26 0.13 2.30 -12.11
N GLY A 27 1.16 2.84 -11.47
CA GLY A 27 2.34 3.43 -12.12
C GLY A 27 2.10 4.79 -12.79
N ASP A 28 0.97 5.43 -12.51
CA ASP A 28 0.55 6.68 -13.16
C ASP A 28 1.15 7.95 -12.50
N GLU A 29 1.60 7.85 -11.24
CA GLU A 29 2.09 8.97 -10.44
C GLU A 29 3.43 8.64 -9.79
N ASP A 30 4.35 9.60 -9.74
CA ASP A 30 5.53 9.49 -8.88
C ASP A 30 5.15 9.76 -7.40
N PHE A 31 6.05 9.44 -6.47
CA PHE A 31 5.76 9.58 -5.04
C PHE A 31 5.52 11.03 -4.61
N THR A 32 6.06 12.01 -5.33
CA THR A 32 5.84 13.43 -5.03
C THR A 32 4.43 13.85 -5.44
N ALA A 33 3.94 13.36 -6.57
CA ALA A 33 2.57 13.57 -7.03
C ALA A 33 1.56 12.90 -6.08
N ILE A 34 1.83 11.67 -5.64
CA ILE A 34 1.00 10.95 -4.65
C ILE A 34 0.97 11.74 -3.32
N ALA A 35 2.13 12.17 -2.84
CA ALA A 35 2.28 12.96 -1.62
C ALA A 35 1.45 14.26 -1.68
N ALA A 36 1.60 15.03 -2.77
CA ALA A 36 0.86 16.27 -2.98
C ALA A 36 -0.65 16.06 -3.04
N ARG A 37 -1.12 15.01 -3.72
CA ARG A 37 -2.55 14.68 -3.84
C ARG A 37 -3.17 14.28 -2.51
N LEU A 38 -2.41 13.57 -1.66
CA LEU A 38 -2.89 13.06 -0.37
C LEU A 38 -2.61 14.00 0.81
N GLY A 39 -1.88 15.10 0.59
CA GLY A 39 -1.53 16.06 1.64
C GLY A 39 -0.54 15.51 2.66
N ILE A 40 0.34 14.59 2.24
CA ILE A 40 1.39 13.98 3.06
C ILE A 40 2.77 14.27 2.44
N THR A 41 3.83 13.89 3.13
CA THR A 41 5.21 13.98 2.63
C THR A 41 5.57 12.76 1.78
N THR A 42 6.56 12.92 0.90
CA THR A 42 7.13 11.79 0.13
C THR A 42 7.66 10.69 1.04
N HIS A 43 8.20 11.05 2.21
CA HIS A 43 8.65 10.07 3.20
C HIS A 43 7.48 9.25 3.78
N GLU A 44 6.34 9.88 4.05
CA GLU A 44 5.13 9.16 4.48
C GLU A 44 4.58 8.23 3.39
N VAL A 45 4.69 8.62 2.10
CA VAL A 45 4.37 7.73 0.98
C VAL A 45 5.25 6.47 1.01
N GLU A 46 6.57 6.63 1.10
CA GLU A 46 7.51 5.51 1.20
C GLU A 46 7.21 4.59 2.39
N GLN A 47 6.92 5.19 3.56
CA GLN A 47 6.59 4.44 4.76
C GLN A 47 5.30 3.65 4.58
N HIS A 48 4.26 4.24 3.98
CA HIS A 48 3.02 3.52 3.68
C HIS A 48 3.23 2.35 2.71
N ILE A 49 4.08 2.51 1.69
CA ILE A 49 4.42 1.41 0.77
C ILE A 49 5.13 0.28 1.53
N ALA A 50 6.13 0.63 2.35
CA ALA A 50 6.86 -0.34 3.16
C ALA A 50 5.92 -1.11 4.11
N ASP A 51 5.03 -0.40 4.80
CA ASP A 51 4.06 -1.00 5.71
C ASP A 51 3.10 -1.94 4.98
N ALA A 52 2.63 -1.55 3.79
CA ALA A 52 1.75 -2.38 2.96
C ALA A 52 2.43 -3.70 2.55
N LEU A 53 3.67 -3.62 2.05
CA LEU A 53 4.44 -4.79 1.63
C LEU A 53 4.68 -5.76 2.79
N VAL A 54 5.05 -5.25 3.97
CA VAL A 54 5.26 -6.06 5.17
C VAL A 54 3.95 -6.73 5.62
N ALA A 55 2.85 -5.99 5.66
CA ALA A 55 1.55 -6.52 6.08
C ALA A 55 1.04 -7.61 5.14
N ILE A 56 1.14 -7.39 3.82
CA ILE A 56 0.74 -8.35 2.79
C ILE A 56 1.62 -9.61 2.86
N SER A 57 2.95 -9.47 2.92
CA SER A 57 3.87 -10.61 3.05
C SER A 57 3.54 -11.45 4.29
N ARG A 58 3.36 -10.83 5.46
CA ARG A 58 3.01 -11.53 6.71
C ARG A 58 1.66 -12.26 6.64
N ALA A 59 0.72 -11.78 5.84
CA ALA A 59 -0.58 -12.43 5.65
C ALA A 59 -0.50 -13.62 4.69
N LEU A 60 0.40 -13.58 3.71
CA LEU A 60 0.63 -14.67 2.76
C LEU A 60 1.49 -15.79 3.37
N ASP A 61 2.44 -15.45 4.26
CA ASP A 61 3.35 -16.39 4.90
C ASP A 61 2.72 -17.19 6.04
N ARG A 62 1.65 -16.68 6.67
CA ARG A 62 0.86 -17.43 7.65
C ARG A 62 0.14 -18.59 6.95
N ARG A 63 0.71 -19.80 7.07
CA ARG A 63 0.10 -21.08 6.70
C ARG A 63 -0.75 -21.64 7.83
#